data_AF-A0A6J4XXS9-F1
#
_entry.id   AF-A0A6J4XXS9-F1
#
_cell.length_a   1.000
_cell.length_b   1.000
_cell.length_c   1.000
_cell.angle_alpha   90.00
_cell.angle_beta   90.00
_cell.angle_gamma   90.00
#
_symmetry.space_group_name_H-M   'P 1'
#
loop_
_entity.id
_entity.type
_entity.pdbx_description
1 polymer ?
#
loop_
_entity_poly.entity_id
_entity_poly.type
_entity_poly.pdbx_seq_one_letter_code
_entity_poly.pdbx_strand_id
1 'polypeptide(L)'
;MHLLNLHEAIQDAVNFGRDHPFEFYLANSSSPWAKKHRLTENEDWRYIESDFAKIRLKDLYPLGRKKIYYLFDFGDRWTFEIRKTRGVKKPEADVKYPKIVEAIGPDPEQYPRWEDS
;
A
#
# COMPACT_ATOMS: atom_id res chain seq x y z
N MET A 1 -8.51 -2.24 -9.96
CA MET A 1 -7.54 -2.90 -9.05
C MET A 1 -8.14 -2.95 -7.65
N HIS A 2 -8.13 -4.13 -7.01
CA HIS A 2 -8.49 -4.29 -5.60
C HIS A 2 -7.28 -3.95 -4.71
N LEU A 3 -7.51 -3.70 -3.42
CA LEU A 3 -6.44 -3.31 -2.49
C LEU A 3 -5.42 -4.44 -2.27
N LEU A 4 -5.86 -5.71 -2.29
CA LEU A 4 -4.92 -6.84 -2.24
C LEU A 4 -3.96 -6.85 -3.45
N ASN A 5 -4.46 -6.60 -4.66
CA ASN A 5 -3.60 -6.49 -5.84
C ASN A 5 -2.66 -5.26 -5.77
N LEU A 6 -3.08 -4.21 -5.05
CA LEU A 6 -2.21 -3.05 -4.82
C LEU A 6 -1.12 -3.37 -3.79
N HIS A 7 -1.42 -4.18 -2.76
CA HIS A 7 -0.42 -4.69 -1.83
C HIS A 7 0.69 -5.44 -2.58
N GLU A 8 0.31 -6.40 -3.44
CA GLU A 8 1.27 -7.14 -4.27
C GLU A 8 2.14 -6.21 -5.13
N ALA A 9 1.50 -5.23 -5.77
CA ALA A 9 2.19 -4.28 -6.62
C ALA A 9 3.19 -3.39 -5.87
N ILE A 10 2.86 -3.00 -4.62
CA ILE A 10 3.77 -2.21 -3.78
C ILE A 10 4.94 -3.08 -3.35
N GLN A 11 4.68 -4.31 -2.88
CA GLN A 11 5.72 -5.25 -2.43
C GLN A 11 6.71 -5.58 -3.54
N ASP A 12 6.23 -5.81 -4.77
CA ASP A 12 7.09 -5.95 -5.96
C ASP A 12 7.90 -4.69 -6.22
N ALA A 13 7.29 -3.52 -6.10
CA ALA A 13 7.94 -2.25 -6.42
C ALA A 13 9.02 -1.83 -5.42
N VAL A 14 8.95 -2.29 -4.17
CA VAL A 14 9.96 -2.02 -3.14
C VAL A 14 10.78 -3.26 -2.76
N ASN A 15 10.61 -4.36 -3.50
CA ASN A 15 11.30 -5.63 -3.30
C ASN A 15 11.21 -6.18 -1.86
N PHE A 16 10.01 -6.12 -1.27
CA PHE A 16 9.74 -6.65 0.07
C PHE A 16 9.26 -8.11 0.01
N GLY A 17 9.51 -8.84 1.10
CA GLY A 17 9.31 -10.28 1.23
C GLY A 17 7.89 -10.75 1.52
N ARG A 18 6.93 -9.86 1.75
CA ARG A 18 5.53 -10.19 2.11
C ARG A 18 5.39 -11.09 3.35
N ASP A 19 6.33 -10.95 4.27
CA ASP A 19 6.49 -11.80 5.45
C ASP A 19 5.78 -11.27 6.70
N HIS A 20 5.19 -10.07 6.62
CA HIS A 20 4.51 -9.40 7.72
C HIS A 20 3.10 -8.93 7.36
N PRO A 21 2.21 -8.74 8.36
CA PRO A 21 0.88 -8.18 8.14
C PRO A 21 0.91 -6.76 7.57
N PHE A 22 -0.20 -6.39 6.93
CA PHE A 22 -0.38 -5.04 6.37
C PHE A 22 -1.81 -4.50 6.59
N GLU A 23 -1.95 -3.19 6.43
CA GLU A 23 -3.24 -2.49 6.48
C GLU A 23 -3.28 -1.32 5.50
N PHE A 24 -4.44 -1.09 4.87
CA PHE A 24 -4.77 0.18 4.23
C PHE A 24 -5.71 1.00 5.11
N TYR A 25 -5.41 2.29 5.27
CA TYR A 25 -6.26 3.19 6.06
C TYR A 25 -6.33 4.60 5.45
N LEU A 26 -7.35 5.36 5.85
CA LEU A 26 -7.49 6.77 5.50
C LEU A 26 -7.08 7.66 6.68
N ALA A 27 -6.24 8.65 6.45
CA ALA A 27 -5.85 9.63 7.46
C ALA A 27 -5.62 11.02 6.84
N ASN A 28 -5.59 12.05 7.69
CA ASN A 28 -5.31 13.43 7.24
C ASN A 28 -3.79 13.69 7.08
N SER A 29 -2.93 12.88 7.69
CA SER A 29 -1.47 12.96 7.58
C SER A 29 -0.81 11.60 7.85
N SER A 30 0.49 11.48 7.56
CA SER A 30 1.31 10.28 7.81
C SER A 30 1.74 10.15 9.29
N SER A 31 1.35 11.10 10.15
CA SER A 31 1.73 11.09 11.55
C SER A 31 1.27 9.79 12.23
N PRO A 32 2.13 9.14 13.04
CA PRO A 32 1.74 8.00 13.87
C PRO A 32 0.52 8.27 14.76
N TRP A 33 0.31 9.53 15.12
CA TRP A 33 -0.74 10.02 16.01
C TRP A 33 -2.02 10.45 15.27
N ALA A 34 -2.02 10.40 13.93
CA ALA A 34 -3.20 10.78 13.16
C ALA A 34 -4.34 9.77 13.37
N LYS A 35 -5.58 10.26 13.47
CA LYS A 35 -6.76 9.40 13.54
C LYS A 35 -6.90 8.61 12.23
N LYS A 36 -6.64 7.30 12.31
CA LYS A 36 -6.79 6.36 11.20
C LYS A 36 -8.25 5.93 11.07
N HIS A 37 -8.76 5.95 9.84
CA HIS A 37 -10.04 5.34 9.49
C HIS A 37 -9.74 4.01 8.81
N ARG A 38 -10.07 2.91 9.48
CA ARG A 38 -9.95 1.56 8.93
C ARG A 38 -10.89 1.37 7.75
N LEU A 39 -10.48 0.51 6.83
CA LEU A 39 -11.25 0.13 5.65
C LEU A 39 -11.91 -1.26 5.80
N THR A 40 -11.56 -2.00 6.83
CA THR A 40 -12.05 -3.35 7.12
C THR A 40 -12.82 -3.37 8.43
N GLU A 41 -13.79 -4.29 8.53
CA GLU A 41 -14.60 -4.49 9.74
C GLU A 41 -13.98 -5.58 10.65
N ASN A 42 -13.20 -6.49 10.08
CA ASN A 42 -12.53 -7.54 10.82
C ASN A 42 -11.33 -7.00 11.61
N GLU A 43 -11.18 -7.48 12.85
CA GLU A 43 -10.01 -7.21 13.69
C GLU A 43 -8.93 -8.29 13.55
N ASP A 44 -9.30 -9.48 13.09
CA ASP A 44 -8.40 -10.60 12.89
C ASP A 44 -7.73 -10.50 11.51
N TRP A 45 -6.41 -10.30 11.54
CA TRP A 45 -5.58 -10.08 10.36
C TRP A 45 -5.74 -11.18 9.30
N ARG A 46 -6.07 -12.41 9.70
CA ARG A 46 -6.31 -13.54 8.78
C ARG A 46 -7.48 -13.29 7.83
N TYR A 47 -8.45 -12.46 8.23
CA TYR A 47 -9.61 -12.10 7.42
C TYR A 47 -9.48 -10.72 6.78
N ILE A 48 -8.62 -9.85 7.30
CA ILE A 48 -8.37 -8.50 6.77
C ILE A 48 -7.90 -8.56 5.30
N GLU A 49 -7.03 -9.51 4.94
CA GLU A 49 -6.58 -9.69 3.55
C GLU A 49 -7.75 -10.02 2.61
N SER A 50 -8.68 -10.85 3.07
CA SER A 50 -9.88 -11.22 2.31
C SER A 50 -10.83 -10.03 2.10
N ASP A 51 -10.86 -9.08 3.02
CA ASP A 51 -11.60 -7.83 2.83
C ASP A 51 -10.92 -6.94 1.78
N PHE A 52 -9.59 -6.82 1.81
CA PHE A 52 -8.84 -6.08 0.81
C PHE A 52 -8.93 -6.65 -0.60
N ALA A 53 -9.20 -7.95 -0.74
CA ALA A 53 -9.52 -8.58 -2.03
C ALA A 53 -10.85 -8.07 -2.63
N LYS A 54 -11.77 -7.55 -1.80
CA LYS A 54 -13.11 -7.08 -2.20
C LYS A 54 -13.17 -5.57 -2.41
N ILE A 55 -12.32 -4.82 -1.73
CA ILE A 55 -12.30 -3.35 -1.81
C ILE A 55 -11.53 -2.89 -3.04
N ARG A 56 -12.15 -2.10 -3.92
CA ARG A 56 -11.47 -1.50 -5.08
C ARG A 56 -10.88 -0.15 -4.73
N LEU A 57 -9.65 0.11 -5.16
CA LEU A 57 -8.98 1.41 -4.96
C LEU A 57 -9.83 2.59 -5.47
N LYS A 58 -10.54 2.40 -6.58
CA LYS A 58 -11.39 3.45 -7.17
C LYS A 58 -12.59 3.82 -6.28
N ASP A 59 -13.08 2.88 -5.47
CA ASP A 59 -14.27 3.05 -4.64
C ASP A 59 -13.96 3.87 -3.36
N LEU A 60 -12.67 4.10 -3.06
CA LEU A 60 -12.23 4.99 -1.99
C LEU A 60 -12.34 6.47 -2.35
N TYR A 61 -12.49 6.81 -3.63
CA TYR A 61 -12.60 8.20 -4.07
C TYR A 61 -14.06 8.66 -4.13
N PRO A 62 -14.33 9.95 -3.86
CA PRO A 62 -13.39 11.02 -3.51
C PRO A 62 -12.95 10.98 -2.03
N LEU A 63 -11.70 11.35 -1.75
CA LEU A 63 -11.10 11.25 -0.40
C LEU A 63 -11.32 12.50 0.49
N GLY A 64 -11.86 13.59 -0.07
CA GLY A 64 -11.96 14.87 0.64
C GLY A 64 -10.58 15.35 1.13
N ARG A 65 -10.44 15.59 2.45
CA ARG A 65 -9.17 15.99 3.10
C ARG A 65 -8.27 14.81 3.49
N LYS A 66 -8.75 13.57 3.30
CA LYS A 66 -8.01 12.36 3.66
C LYS A 66 -7.09 11.92 2.52
N LYS A 67 -6.14 11.07 2.88
CA LYS A 67 -5.21 10.37 1.99
C LYS A 67 -5.26 8.89 2.31
N ILE A 68 -4.90 8.06 1.33
CA ILE A 68 -4.78 6.61 1.49
C ILE A 68 -3.34 6.33 1.93
N TYR A 69 -3.18 5.51 2.96
CA TYR A 69 -1.90 5.01 3.41
C TYR A 69 -1.89 3.50 3.37
N TYR A 70 -0.74 2.95 3.01
CA TYR A 70 -0.40 1.55 3.13
C TYR A 70 0.64 1.40 4.24
N LEU A 71 0.33 0.58 5.24
CA LEU A 71 1.23 0.25 6.34
C LEU A 71 1.58 -1.23 6.24
N PHE A 72 2.87 -1.51 6.15
CA PHE A 72 3.42 -2.86 6.16
C PHE A 72 4.35 -3.01 7.36
N ASP A 73 4.31 -4.20 7.97
CA ASP A 73 5.03 -4.53 9.20
C ASP A 73 4.64 -3.60 10.36
N PHE A 74 3.87 -4.11 11.31
CA PHE A 74 3.43 -3.30 12.45
C PHE A 74 4.55 -3.00 13.47
N GLY A 75 5.66 -3.74 13.41
CA GLY A 75 6.87 -3.48 14.18
C GLY A 75 7.66 -2.31 13.61
N ASP A 76 8.15 -2.45 12.37
CA ASP A 76 9.02 -1.45 11.72
C ASP A 76 8.26 -0.30 11.04
N ARG A 77 6.96 -0.49 10.81
CA ARG A 77 5.99 0.55 10.42
C ARG A 77 6.29 1.23 9.08
N TRP A 78 6.63 0.44 8.07
CA TRP A 78 6.77 0.91 6.69
C TRP A 78 5.47 1.54 6.20
N THR A 79 5.45 2.88 6.11
CA THR A 79 4.24 3.66 5.79
C THR A 79 4.41 4.39 4.47
N PHE A 80 3.58 4.02 3.50
CA PHE A 80 3.57 4.59 2.15
C PHE A 80 2.29 5.41 1.93
N GLU A 81 2.44 6.65 1.44
CA GLU A 81 1.30 7.48 1.02
C GLU A 81 0.93 7.16 -0.43
N ILE A 82 -0.32 6.78 -0.68
CA ILE A 82 -0.82 6.49 -2.03
C ILE A 82 -1.49 7.73 -2.61
N ARG A 83 -0.89 8.29 -3.66
CA ARG A 83 -1.38 9.49 -4.35
C ARG A 83 -1.86 9.15 -5.76
N LYS A 84 -3.01 9.72 -6.13
CA LYS A 84 -3.47 9.73 -7.52
C LYS A 84 -2.79 10.89 -8.26
N THR A 85 -1.99 10.57 -9.27
CA THR A 85 -1.41 11.58 -10.15
C THR A 85 -2.49 12.25 -11.00
N ARG A 86 -2.28 13.52 -11.35
CA ARG A 86 -3.15 14.23 -12.31
C ARG A 86 -2.80 13.76 -13.72
N GLY A 87 -3.82 13.41 -14.51
CA GLY A 87 -3.67 12.92 -15.88
C GLY A 87 -4.11 11.46 -16.01
N VAL A 88 -5.11 11.22 -16.86
CA VAL A 88 -5.48 9.87 -17.28
C VAL A 88 -4.59 9.51 -18.45
N LYS A 89 -3.59 8.64 -18.24
CA LYS A 89 -2.91 7.99 -19.36
C LYS A 89 -3.83 6.90 -19.89
N LYS A 90 -4.05 6.87 -21.21
CA LYS A 90 -4.75 5.75 -21.84
C LYS A 90 -3.93 4.48 -21.60
N PRO A 91 -4.57 3.33 -21.29
CA PRO A 91 -3.86 2.06 -21.22
C PRO A 91 -3.11 1.82 -22.53
N GLU A 92 -1.84 1.42 -22.43
CA GLU A 92 -1.05 1.02 -23.57
C GLU A 92 -1.46 -0.41 -23.98
N ALA A 93 -1.62 -0.66 -25.29
CA ALA A 93 -1.87 -2.00 -25.79
C ALA A 93 -0.68 -2.92 -25.45
N ASP A 94 -0.96 -4.20 -25.21
CA ASP A 94 0.04 -5.25 -24.92
C ASP A 94 0.89 -5.04 -23.66
N VAL A 95 0.53 -4.09 -22.81
CA VAL A 95 1.18 -3.87 -21.51
C VAL A 95 0.40 -4.58 -20.40
N LYS A 96 1.10 -5.43 -19.64
CA LYS A 96 0.57 -6.00 -18.40
C LYS A 96 0.65 -4.97 -17.27
N TYR A 97 -0.45 -4.79 -16.56
CA TYR A 97 -0.56 -3.91 -15.40
C TYR A 97 -0.74 -4.73 -14.10
N PRO A 98 -0.35 -4.19 -12.93
CA PRO A 98 0.34 -2.92 -12.70
C PRO A 98 1.79 -2.93 -13.20
N LYS A 99 2.33 -1.76 -13.58
CA LYS A 99 3.74 -1.58 -13.98
C LYS A 99 4.37 -0.39 -13.27
N ILE A 100 5.65 -0.49 -12.96
CA ILE A 100 6.46 0.65 -12.51
C ILE A 100 6.79 1.48 -13.74
N VAL A 101 6.47 2.78 -13.70
CA VAL A 101 6.73 3.71 -14.81
C VAL A 101 7.88 4.66 -14.51
N GLU A 102 8.21 4.82 -13.23
CA GLU A 102 9.26 5.70 -12.72
C GLU A 102 9.59 5.26 -11.29
N ALA A 103 10.87 5.24 -10.94
CA ALA A 103 11.38 5.01 -9.58
C ALA A 103 12.44 6.08 -9.29
N ILE A 104 12.41 6.67 -8.11
CA ILE A 104 13.29 7.78 -7.73
C ILE A 104 13.96 7.44 -6.41
N GLY A 105 15.30 7.43 -6.42
CA GLY A 105 16.10 7.03 -5.27
C GLY A 105 16.33 5.51 -5.23
N PRO A 106 17.12 5.03 -4.26
CA PRO A 106 17.29 3.62 -4.02
C PRO A 106 16.02 3.00 -3.43
N ASP A 107 15.81 1.71 -3.71
CA ASP A 107 14.77 0.94 -3.03
C ASP A 107 15.08 0.85 -1.52
N PRO A 108 14.05 0.86 -0.66
CA PRO A 108 14.26 0.66 0.77
C PRO A 108 14.80 -0.75 1.02
N GLU A 109 15.85 -0.87 1.82
CA GLU A 109 16.28 -2.17 2.35
C GLU A 109 15.29 -2.58 3.46
N GLN A 110 14.59 -3.71 3.27
CA GLN A 110 13.55 -4.15 4.20
C GLN A 110 14.12 -4.44 5.60
N TYR A 111 15.14 -5.30 5.67
CA TYR A 111 15.92 -5.57 6.89
C TYR A 111 17.39 -5.64 6.51
N PRO A 112 18.29 -4.97 7.26
CA PRO A 112 19.72 -5.17 7.08
C PRO A 112 20.05 -6.64 7.34
N ARG A 113 20.88 -7.25 6.49
CA ARG A 113 21.41 -8.58 6.81
C ARG A 113 22.16 -8.48 8.14
N TRP A 114 21.73 -9.27 9.12
CA TRP A 114 22.51 -9.48 10.34
C TRP A 114 23.88 -10.04 9.90
N GLU A 115 24.91 -9.20 9.86
CA GLU A 115 26.28 -9.71 9.80
C GLU A 115 26.54 -10.42 11.13
N ASP A 116 26.97 -11.67 11.03
CA ASP A 116 27.30 -12.56 12.15
C ASP A 116 28.00 -11.80 13.28
N SER A 117 27.34 -11.75 14.45
CA SER A 117 27.93 -11.25 15.70
C SER A 117 29.06 -12.15 16.18
#